data_AF-A0A7S2ASI2-F1
#
_entry.id   AF-A0A7S2ASI2-F1
#
_cell.length_a   1.000
_cell.length_b   1.000
_cell.length_c   1.000
_cell.angle_alpha   90.00
_cell.angle_beta   90.00
_cell.angle_gamma   90.00
#
_symmetry.space_group_name_H-M   'P 1'
#
loop_
_entity.id
_entity.type
_entity.pdbx_description
1 polymer ?
#
loop_
_entity_poly.entity_id
_entity_poly.type
_entity_poly.pdbx_seq_one_letter_code
_entity_poly.pdbx_strand_id
1 'polypeptide(L)'
;EITNVHDRVLNWRVRRLPLLRNVVSLLPDLICLQDVDNYDDFWRPQLRISGYDSIFKQRTSKVSPHNEGVLVAWTRTKFQLIRSETLEFNELAETIVGSDPK
;
A
#
# COMPACT_ATOMS: atom_id res chain seq x y z
N GLU A 1 18.14 -17.67 -3.43
CA GLU A 1 17.60 -17.26 -4.74
C GLU A 1 16.29 -18.00 -4.99
N ILE A 2 15.24 -17.29 -5.38
CA ILE A 2 13.98 -17.94 -5.78
C ILE A 2 14.10 -18.30 -7.27
N THR A 3 14.82 -19.38 -7.58
CA THR A 3 15.12 -19.81 -8.96
C THR A 3 14.21 -20.97 -9.37
N ASN A 4 12.94 -20.64 -9.64
CA ASN A 4 11.98 -21.34 -10.53
C ASN A 4 10.54 -21.05 -10.09
N VAL A 5 10.04 -19.86 -10.41
CA VAL A 5 8.63 -19.53 -10.22
C VAL A 5 8.00 -19.43 -11.60
N HIS A 6 7.06 -20.32 -11.90
CA HIS A 6 6.37 -20.33 -13.18
C HIS A 6 5.66 -18.99 -13.39
N ASP A 7 5.91 -18.28 -14.50
CA ASP A 7 5.44 -16.90 -14.76
C ASP A 7 3.95 -16.66 -14.44
N ARG A 8 3.12 -17.67 -14.73
CA ARG A 8 1.69 -17.70 -14.35
C ARG A 8 1.42 -17.34 -12.89
N VAL A 9 2.22 -17.81 -11.93
CA VAL A 9 1.98 -17.52 -10.50
C VAL A 9 2.48 -16.14 -10.10
N LEU A 10 3.33 -15.49 -10.91
CA LEU A 10 3.73 -14.09 -10.73
C LEU A 10 2.67 -13.12 -11.30
N ASN A 11 1.77 -13.59 -12.16
CA ASN A 11 0.72 -12.77 -12.75
C ASN A 11 -0.21 -12.17 -11.68
N TRP A 12 -0.34 -10.83 -11.69
CA TRP A 12 -1.20 -10.09 -10.76
C TRP A 12 -2.66 -10.58 -10.74
N ARG A 13 -3.24 -10.86 -11.91
CA ARG A 13 -4.64 -11.34 -12.01
C ARG A 13 -4.86 -12.65 -11.28
N VAL A 14 -3.80 -13.47 -11.15
CA VAL A 14 -3.79 -14.73 -10.40
C VAL A 14 -3.56 -14.47 -8.91
N ARG A 15 -2.62 -13.59 -8.55
CA ARG A 15 -2.23 -13.34 -7.14
C ARG A 15 -3.22 -12.50 -6.34
N ARG A 16 -3.94 -11.57 -6.97
CA ARG A 16 -4.73 -10.55 -6.28
C ARG A 16 -5.80 -11.10 -5.33
N LEU A 17 -6.53 -12.14 -5.74
CA LEU A 17 -7.60 -12.73 -4.93
C LEU A 17 -7.07 -13.56 -3.74
N PRO A 18 -6.07 -14.45 -3.91
CA PRO A 18 -5.38 -15.08 -2.78
C PRO A 18 -4.81 -14.08 -1.78
N LEU A 19 -4.16 -13.00 -2.25
CA LEU A 19 -3.61 -11.97 -1.37
C LEU A 19 -4.69 -11.31 -0.52
N LEU A 20 -5.77 -10.84 -1.15
CA LEU A 20 -6.91 -10.27 -0.43
C LEU A 20 -7.46 -11.25 0.61
N ARG A 21 -7.71 -12.50 0.20
CA ARG A 21 -8.25 -13.54 1.10
C ARG A 21 -7.36 -13.75 2.31
N ASN A 22 -6.05 -13.87 2.12
CA ASN A 22 -5.10 -14.07 3.20
C ASN A 22 -5.08 -12.90 4.20
N VAL A 23 -5.28 -11.68 3.72
CA VAL A 23 -5.34 -10.49 4.58
C VAL A 23 -6.67 -10.46 5.36
N VAL A 24 -7.81 -10.58 4.68
CA VAL A 24 -9.13 -10.42 5.32
C VAL A 24 -9.55 -11.61 6.18
N SER A 25 -9.06 -12.82 5.90
CA SER A 25 -9.40 -14.01 6.67
C SER A 25 -8.89 -13.97 8.11
N LEU A 26 -7.90 -13.12 8.39
CA LEU A 26 -7.40 -12.89 9.73
C LEU A 26 -8.36 -12.03 10.58
N LEU A 27 -9.42 -11.50 9.97
CA LEU A 27 -10.36 -10.55 10.58
C LEU A 27 -9.66 -9.40 11.31
N PRO A 28 -8.63 -8.76 10.71
CA PRO A 28 -7.88 -7.73 11.39
C PRO A 28 -8.74 -6.49 11.59
N ASP A 29 -8.50 -5.75 12.66
CA ASP A 29 -9.11 -4.43 12.86
C ASP A 29 -8.36 -3.32 12.12
N LEU A 30 -7.05 -3.50 11.92
CA LEU A 30 -6.14 -2.60 11.23
C LEU A 30 -5.24 -3.41 10.29
N ILE A 31 -5.07 -2.94 9.06
CA ILE A 31 -4.27 -3.55 8.01
C ILE A 31 -3.24 -2.52 7.53
N CYS A 32 -1.96 -2.90 7.50
CA CYS A 32 -0.88 -2.11 6.91
C CYS A 32 -0.16 -2.95 5.85
N LEU A 33 -0.15 -2.50 4.60
CA LEU A 33 0.48 -3.21 3.48
C LEU A 33 1.54 -2.33 2.78
N GLN A 34 2.56 -2.99 2.26
CA GLN A 34 3.64 -2.39 1.46
C GLN A 34 3.62 -2.97 0.04
N ASP A 35 4.31 -2.31 -0.90
CA ASP A 35 4.35 -2.66 -2.33
C ASP A 35 2.95 -2.83 -2.95
N VAL A 36 2.02 -1.97 -2.53
CA VAL A 36 0.63 -1.99 -2.98
C VAL A 36 0.50 -1.20 -4.27
N ASP A 37 0.29 -1.89 -5.38
CA ASP A 37 -0.19 -1.31 -6.64
C ASP A 37 -1.72 -1.49 -6.77
N ASN A 38 -2.32 -1.04 -7.89
CA ASN A 38 -3.74 -1.30 -8.22
C ASN A 38 -4.72 -0.87 -7.10
N TYR A 39 -4.40 0.20 -6.37
CA TYR A 39 -5.15 0.59 -5.18
C TYR A 39 -6.61 0.94 -5.49
N ASP A 40 -6.83 1.89 -6.40
CA ASP A 40 -8.19 2.39 -6.69
C ASP A 40 -9.03 1.34 -7.44
N ASP A 41 -8.40 0.53 -8.30
CA ASP A 41 -9.11 -0.47 -9.12
C ASP A 41 -9.40 -1.78 -8.38
N PHE A 42 -8.58 -2.16 -7.39
CA PHE A 42 -8.71 -3.44 -6.69
C PHE A 42 -8.78 -3.30 -5.17
N TRP A 43 -7.74 -2.80 -4.52
CA TRP A 43 -7.68 -2.86 -3.05
C TRP A 43 -8.78 -2.06 -2.37
N ARG A 44 -8.98 -0.79 -2.75
CA ARG A 44 -10.00 0.09 -2.18
C ARG A 44 -11.41 -0.50 -2.27
N PRO A 45 -11.92 -0.90 -3.46
CA PRO A 45 -13.26 -1.48 -3.54
C PRO A 45 -13.39 -2.82 -2.80
N GLN A 46 -12.36 -3.69 -2.85
CA GLN A 46 -12.41 -5.00 -2.18
C GLN A 46 -12.37 -4.90 -0.65
N LEU A 47 -11.53 -4.01 -0.10
CA LEU A 47 -11.50 -3.72 1.33
C LEU A 47 -12.82 -3.08 1.79
N ARG A 48 -13.40 -2.17 0.99
CA ARG A 48 -14.71 -1.57 1.28
C ARG A 48 -15.84 -2.58 1.35
N ILE A 49 -15.87 -3.55 0.44
CA ILE A 49 -16.82 -4.68 0.47
C ILE A 49 -16.60 -5.52 1.74
N SER A 50 -15.34 -5.69 2.15
CA SER A 50 -14.96 -6.44 3.35
C SER A 50 -15.15 -5.69 4.67
N GLY A 51 -15.72 -4.48 4.65
CA GLY A 51 -16.07 -3.71 5.85
C GLY A 51 -15.06 -2.66 6.29
N TYR A 52 -14.00 -2.44 5.50
CA TYR A 52 -12.91 -1.51 5.82
C TYR A 52 -13.05 -0.17 5.09
N ASP A 53 -12.58 0.91 5.70
CA ASP A 53 -12.13 2.09 4.97
C ASP A 53 -10.60 2.07 4.88
N SER A 54 -10.03 2.79 3.90
CA SER A 54 -8.59 2.77 3.66
C SER A 54 -8.07 4.07 3.08
N ILE A 55 -6.78 4.33 3.33
CA ILE A 55 -5.96 5.33 2.65
C ILE A 55 -4.74 4.67 2.03
N PHE A 56 -4.18 5.34 1.02
CA PHE A 56 -3.02 4.89 0.28
C PHE A 56 -2.10 6.08 0.01
N LYS A 57 -0.80 5.83 0.07
CA LYS A 57 0.22 6.76 -0.37
C LYS A 57 1.16 6.07 -1.36
N GLN A 58 1.10 6.51 -2.61
CA GLN A 58 2.02 6.09 -3.65
C GLN A 58 3.45 6.54 -3.33
N ARG A 59 4.42 5.67 -3.61
CA ARG A 59 5.83 6.01 -3.51
C ARG A 59 6.17 7.11 -4.51
N THR A 60 6.86 8.14 -4.04
CA THR A 60 7.38 9.20 -4.92
C THR A 60 8.79 8.87 -5.38
N SER A 61 9.17 9.34 -6.56
CA SER A 61 10.54 9.30 -7.05
C SER A 61 10.72 10.39 -8.10
N LYS A 62 11.87 11.08 -8.03
CA LYS A 62 12.28 12.08 -9.03
C LYS A 62 12.80 11.44 -10.33
N VAL A 63 13.07 10.12 -10.31
CA VAL A 63 13.75 9.40 -11.41
C VAL A 63 12.76 8.67 -12.31
N SER A 64 11.77 7.98 -11.73
CA SER A 64 10.80 7.17 -12.46
C SER A 64 9.49 7.09 -11.69
N PRO A 65 8.33 7.06 -12.36
CA PRO A 65 7.06 6.82 -11.67
C PRO A 65 7.05 5.42 -11.06
N HIS A 66 6.55 5.33 -9.82
CA HIS A 66 6.22 4.08 -9.15
C HIS A 66 4.71 3.90 -9.21
N ASN A 67 4.21 2.68 -9.37
CA ASN A 67 2.77 2.42 -9.31
C ASN A 67 2.35 1.90 -7.93
N GLU A 68 3.34 1.52 -7.14
CA GLU A 68 3.22 0.94 -5.82
C GLU A 68 3.36 1.98 -4.70
N GLY A 69 2.89 1.63 -3.51
CA GLY A 69 2.99 2.45 -2.32
C GLY A 69 2.59 1.68 -1.07
N VAL A 70 2.19 2.43 -0.04
CA VAL A 70 1.74 1.88 1.24
C VAL A 70 0.26 2.14 1.46
N LEU A 71 -0.41 1.18 2.08
CA LEU A 71 -1.84 1.22 2.38
C LEU A 71 -2.07 1.01 3.88
N VAL A 72 -2.99 1.79 4.44
CA VAL A 72 -3.54 1.57 5.78
C VAL A 72 -5.06 1.45 5.68
N ALA A 73 -5.64 0.41 6.27
CA ALA A 73 -7.09 0.20 6.31
C ALA A 73 -7.57 -0.19 7.71
N TRP A 74 -8.80 0.18 8.05
CA TRP A 74 -9.40 -0.06 9.38
C TRP A 74 -10.87 -0.44 9.29
N THR A 75 -11.37 -1.18 10.28
CA THR A 75 -12.79 -1.55 10.36
C THR A 75 -13.66 -0.32 10.64
N ARG A 76 -14.67 -0.10 9.79
CA ARG A 76 -15.58 1.06 9.91
C ARG A 76 -16.45 1.05 11.15
N THR A 77 -16.63 -0.13 11.75
CA THR A 77 -17.43 -0.30 12.96
C THR A 77 -16.68 0.09 14.23
N LYS A 78 -15.35 0.23 14.18
CA LYS A 78 -14.51 0.54 15.35
C LYS A 78 -13.72 1.83 15.22
N PHE A 79 -13.34 2.22 14.00
CA PHE A 79 -12.47 3.38 13.78
C PHE A 79 -13.04 4.32 12.73
N GLN A 80 -12.74 5.61 12.92
CA GLN A 80 -12.95 6.67 11.95
C GLN A 80 -11.63 7.42 11.76
N LEU A 81 -11.28 7.73 10.52
CA LEU A 81 -10.12 8.56 10.22
C LEU A 81 -10.39 10.01 10.63
N ILE A 82 -9.56 10.52 11.55
CA ILE A 82 -9.60 11.94 11.96
C ILE A 82 -8.54 12.74 11.19
N ARG A 83 -7.34 12.19 11.03
CA ARG A 83 -6.20 12.86 10.38
C ARG A 83 -5.29 11.81 9.74
N SER A 84 -4.69 12.18 8.60
CA SER A 84 -3.65 11.42 7.93
C SER A 84 -2.50 12.36 7.59
N GLU A 85 -1.28 11.91 7.82
CA GLU A 85 -0.05 12.57 7.40
C GLU A 85 0.83 11.57 6.67
N THR A 86 1.59 12.07 5.70
CA THR A 86 2.49 11.27 4.88
C THR A 86 3.90 11.82 5.00
N LEU A 87 4.88 10.93 5.12
CA LEU A 87 6.28 11.30 5.25
C LEU A 87 7.02 10.99 3.95
N GLU A 88 7.60 12.01 3.34
CA GLU A 88 8.52 11.88 2.21
C GLU A 88 9.96 12.00 2.72
N PHE A 89 10.61 10.86 2.95
CA PHE A 89 11.94 10.85 3.59
C PHE A 89 13.01 11.60 2.80
N ASN A 90 12.94 11.61 1.46
CA ASN A 90 13.90 12.35 0.63
C ASN A 90 13.76 13.87 0.82
N GLU A 91 12.52 14.37 0.89
CA GLU A 91 12.25 15.80 1.14
C GLU A 91 12.61 16.20 2.57
N LEU A 92 12.32 15.31 3.53
CA LEU A 92 12.69 15.50 4.91
C LEU A 92 14.22 15.54 5.09
N ALA A 93 14.96 14.66 4.39
CA ALA A 93 16.41 14.66 4.40
C ALA A 93 16.98 15.96 3.82
N GLU A 94 16.44 16.47 2.70
CA GLU A 94 16.81 17.77 2.13
C GLU A 94 16.58 18.92 3.14
N THR A 95 15.53 18.83 3.96
CA THR A 95 15.21 19.84 4.98
C THR A 95 16.10 19.75 6.22
N ILE A 96 16.44 18.54 6.68
CA ILE A 96 17.22 18.30 7.91
C ILE A 96 18.71 18.50 7.69
N VAL A 97 19.24 18.05 6.56
CA VAL A 97 20.69 18.10 6.29
C VAL A 97 21.14 19.54 5.99
N GLY A 98 20.20 20.45 5.71
CA GLY A 98 20.50 21.73 5.09
C GLY A 98 20.91 21.48 3.63
N SER A 99 20.57 22.40 2.75
CA SER A 99 21.00 22.36 1.35
C SER A 99 22.53 22.33 1.29
N ASP A 100 23.14 21.15 1.26
CA ASP A 100 24.56 21.03 0.97
C ASP A 100 24.70 21.46 -0.50
N PRO A 101 25.30 22.62 -0.80
CA PRO A 101 25.40 23.08 -2.16
C PRO A 101 26.33 22.11 -2.89
N LYS A 102 25.78 21.36 -3.86
CA LYS A 102 26.62 20.79 -4.91
C LYS A 102 27.29 21.89 -5.71
#